data_AF-A0A9C7QIR2-F1
#
_entry.id   AF-A0A9C7QIR2-F1
#
_cell.length_a   1.000
_cell.length_b   1.000
_cell.length_c   1.000
_cell.angle_alpha   90.00
_cell.angle_beta   90.00
_cell.angle_gamma   90.00
#
_symmetry.space_group_name_H-M   'P 1'
#
loop_
_entity.id
_entity.type
_entity.pdbx_description
1 polymer ?
#
loop_
_entity_poly.entity_id
_entity_poly.type
_entity_poly.pdbx_seq_one_letter_code
_entity_poly.pdbx_strand_id
1 'polypeptide(L)'
;MRISKKSNMPKWFNLDNYNKFITLDDEMFITQIIVRSNDELTGVFEQDGYFEDKLSSGLYPLTYPQCNLKSIADGPRIAASRIFQPISLLSLGFINENVNSSMGEAKENPYSHIDAISNIPCFDGDIHCSIRLDAQDDLIINDLKRLLPQWRKQLGISLDEDKIKNSWAVVRSKIISYQAIALYDLLLWQKATGNQITNGVLAVSLYPEGDFDSTNIVQTIKPFVENLFSDSSIEKFDAEISNKKNDR
;
A
#
# COMPACT_ATOMS: atom_id res chain seq x y z
N MET A 1 8.25 -1.57 26.73
CA MET A 1 8.82 -0.51 27.60
C MET A 1 8.17 0.83 27.26
N ARG A 2 8.01 1.75 28.23
CA ARG A 2 7.54 3.11 27.98
C ARG A 2 8.72 4.06 27.73
N ILE A 3 8.75 4.72 26.58
CA ILE A 3 9.76 5.70 26.17
C ILE A 3 9.25 7.09 26.52
N SER A 4 9.87 7.71 27.52
CA SER A 4 9.53 9.06 28.01
C SER A 4 10.66 10.09 27.82
N LYS A 5 11.77 9.70 27.20
CA LYS A 5 12.92 10.57 26.88
C LYS A 5 13.28 10.42 25.40
N LYS A 6 13.55 11.53 24.73
CA LYS A 6 13.98 11.56 23.31
C LYS A 6 15.26 10.76 23.07
N SER A 7 16.18 10.71 24.04
CA SER A 7 17.40 9.90 23.97
C SER A 7 17.16 8.40 23.84
N ASN A 8 15.95 7.94 24.16
CA ASN A 8 15.57 6.53 24.14
C ASN A 8 14.70 6.18 22.92
N MET A 9 14.64 7.08 21.92
CA MET A 9 14.02 6.78 20.64
C MET A 9 14.72 5.59 19.96
N PRO A 10 14.00 4.81 19.13
CA PRO A 10 14.61 3.72 18.39
C PRO A 10 15.76 4.24 17.52
N LYS A 11 16.86 3.49 17.48
CA LYS A 11 18.11 3.94 16.84
C LYS A 11 17.98 4.16 15.33
N TRP A 12 17.07 3.42 14.68
CA TRP A 12 16.81 3.57 13.25
C TRP A 12 16.11 4.90 12.92
N PHE A 13 15.41 5.53 13.88
CA PHE A 13 14.60 6.70 13.63
C PHE A 13 15.45 7.96 13.52
N ASN A 14 15.35 8.62 12.37
CA ASN A 14 15.88 9.95 12.13
C ASN A 14 14.86 10.76 11.32
N LEU A 15 14.40 11.88 11.86
CA LEU A 15 13.38 12.73 11.23
C LEU A 15 13.85 13.29 9.88
N ASP A 16 15.14 13.64 9.74
CA ASP A 16 15.66 14.27 8.52
C ASP A 16 15.54 13.38 7.29
N ASN A 17 15.49 12.07 7.50
CA ASN A 17 15.33 11.09 6.44
C ASN A 17 13.97 11.22 5.72
N TYR A 18 12.96 11.80 6.37
CA TYR A 18 11.62 12.01 5.81
C TYR A 18 11.51 13.31 5.00
N ASN A 19 12.52 14.20 5.02
CA ASN A 19 12.51 15.42 4.19
C ASN A 19 12.48 15.11 2.69
N LYS A 20 12.89 13.90 2.29
CA LYS A 20 12.82 13.40 0.92
C LYS A 20 11.38 13.41 0.36
N PHE A 21 10.36 13.27 1.20
CA PHE A 21 8.96 13.31 0.77
C PHE A 21 8.52 14.66 0.20
N ILE A 22 9.24 15.74 0.52
CA ILE A 22 8.94 17.07 -0.02
C ILE A 22 9.09 17.08 -1.54
N THR A 23 10.11 16.40 -2.05
CA THR A 23 10.50 16.42 -3.47
C THR A 23 10.05 15.20 -4.27
N LEU A 24 9.47 14.18 -3.63
CA LEU A 24 8.91 13.01 -4.32
C LEU A 24 7.75 13.42 -5.24
N ASP A 25 7.71 12.84 -6.44
CA ASP A 25 6.53 12.91 -7.30
C ASP A 25 5.33 12.17 -6.67
N ASP A 26 4.13 12.48 -7.16
CA ASP A 26 2.88 11.94 -6.60
C ASP A 26 2.81 10.41 -6.66
N GLU A 27 3.32 9.78 -7.72
CA GLU A 27 3.31 8.33 -7.88
C GLU A 27 4.23 7.65 -6.86
N MET A 28 5.47 8.12 -6.74
CA MET A 28 6.40 7.60 -5.74
C MET A 28 5.89 7.88 -4.32
N PHE A 29 5.27 9.03 -4.08
CA PHE A 29 4.71 9.36 -2.78
C PHE A 29 3.59 8.40 -2.38
N ILE A 30 2.57 8.20 -3.22
CA ILE A 30 1.47 7.27 -2.88
C ILE A 30 1.97 5.83 -2.75
N THR A 31 2.97 5.43 -3.53
CA THR A 31 3.62 4.10 -3.40
C THR A 31 4.19 3.88 -2.00
N GLN A 32 4.83 4.89 -1.43
CA GLN A 32 5.39 4.81 -0.08
C GLN A 32 4.33 4.58 1.01
N ILE A 33 3.09 5.03 0.78
CA ILE A 33 1.94 4.79 1.67
C ILE A 33 1.43 3.36 1.48
N ILE A 34 1.21 2.95 0.22
CA ILE A 34 0.70 1.63 -0.15
C ILE A 34 1.57 0.51 0.42
N VAL A 35 2.89 0.55 0.19
CA VAL A 35 3.81 -0.53 0.63
C VAL A 35 3.83 -0.69 2.14
N ARG A 36 3.69 0.42 2.88
CA ARG A 36 3.63 0.41 4.35
C ARG A 36 2.31 -0.18 4.86
N SER A 37 1.19 0.20 4.24
CA SER A 37 -0.11 -0.39 4.56
C SER A 37 -0.09 -1.90 4.32
N ASN A 38 0.45 -2.33 3.17
CA ASN A 38 0.57 -3.74 2.83
C ASN A 38 1.45 -4.50 3.83
N ASP A 39 2.58 -3.93 4.25
CA ASP A 39 3.45 -4.57 5.23
C ASP A 39 2.80 -4.68 6.62
N GLU A 40 1.95 -3.72 7.01
CA GLU A 40 1.12 -3.83 8.22
C GLU A 40 0.08 -4.95 8.10
N LEU A 41 -0.64 -5.01 6.97
CA LEU A 41 -1.67 -6.02 6.71
C LEU A 41 -1.11 -7.44 6.67
N THR A 42 0.05 -7.61 6.04
CA THR A 42 0.71 -8.92 5.85
C THR A 42 1.59 -9.34 7.03
N GLY A 43 1.75 -8.49 8.05
CA GLY A 43 2.58 -8.77 9.23
C GLY A 43 4.09 -8.69 8.98
N VAL A 44 4.54 -8.24 7.80
CA VAL A 44 5.96 -8.11 7.45
C VAL A 44 6.71 -7.17 8.40
N PHE A 45 6.03 -6.16 8.94
CA PHE A 45 6.59 -5.21 9.90
C PHE A 45 7.06 -5.83 11.23
N GLU A 46 6.64 -7.06 11.53
CA GLU A 46 7.04 -7.80 12.75
C GLU A 46 8.38 -8.53 12.59
N GLN A 47 8.92 -8.60 11.37
CA GLN A 47 10.16 -9.30 11.08
C GLN A 47 11.37 -8.57 11.68
N ASP A 48 12.34 -9.33 12.19
CA ASP A 48 13.60 -8.78 12.70
C ASP A 48 14.32 -7.97 11.62
N GLY A 49 14.82 -6.79 12.00
CA GLY A 49 15.53 -5.88 11.09
C GLY A 49 14.64 -5.06 10.17
N TYR A 50 13.32 -5.24 10.17
CA TYR A 50 12.40 -4.50 9.31
C TYR A 50 12.63 -2.98 9.33
N PHE A 51 12.73 -2.37 10.50
CA PHE A 51 12.86 -0.92 10.64
C PHE A 51 14.26 -0.44 10.27
N GLU A 52 15.30 -1.14 10.70
CA GLU A 52 16.70 -0.84 10.42
C GLU A 52 17.03 -0.98 8.93
N ASP A 53 16.52 -2.03 8.28
CA ASP A 53 16.89 -2.38 6.91
C ASP A 53 15.97 -1.68 5.89
N LYS A 54 14.67 -1.57 6.17
CA LYS A 54 13.70 -1.00 5.22
C LYS A 54 13.33 0.46 5.51
N LEU A 55 13.25 0.89 6.75
CA LEU A 55 12.71 2.23 7.09
C LEU A 55 13.76 3.23 7.57
N SER A 56 14.97 2.80 7.89
CA SER A 56 16.04 3.68 8.38
C SER A 56 16.35 4.83 7.42
N SER A 57 16.15 4.65 6.11
CA SER A 57 16.38 5.69 5.11
C SER A 57 15.23 6.73 5.00
N GLY A 58 14.12 6.51 5.70
CA GLY A 58 12.85 7.25 5.58
C GLY A 58 12.04 6.85 4.33
N LEU A 59 12.72 6.48 3.25
CA LEU A 59 12.09 5.88 2.07
C LEU A 59 12.15 4.37 2.18
N TYR A 60 11.01 3.75 1.91
CA TYR A 60 10.91 2.33 1.68
C TYR A 60 11.72 1.97 0.43
N PRO A 61 12.70 1.06 0.53
CA PRO A 61 13.48 0.63 -0.62
C PRO A 61 12.55 -0.14 -1.56
N LEU A 62 12.19 0.49 -2.67
CA LEU A 62 11.51 -0.18 -3.79
C LEU A 62 12.52 -1.03 -4.57
N THR A 63 13.36 -1.79 -3.87
CA THR A 63 14.04 -2.95 -4.43
C THR A 63 13.02 -4.07 -4.47
N TYR A 64 12.05 -3.94 -5.36
CA TYR A 64 11.49 -5.14 -5.97
C TYR A 64 12.69 -5.96 -6.45
N PRO A 65 12.70 -7.30 -6.31
CA PRO A 65 13.67 -8.10 -7.07
C PRO A 65 13.63 -7.53 -8.47
N GLN A 66 14.78 -7.06 -8.97
CA GLN A 66 14.83 -6.42 -10.28
C GLN A 66 14.13 -7.39 -11.22
N CYS A 67 12.86 -7.09 -11.51
CA CYS A 67 12.23 -7.58 -12.69
C CYS A 67 13.08 -6.85 -13.70
N ASN A 68 14.09 -7.57 -14.19
CA ASN A 68 14.64 -7.31 -15.48
C ASN A 68 13.42 -7.43 -16.39
N LEU A 69 12.67 -6.33 -16.49
CA LEU A 69 12.01 -5.93 -17.69
C LEU A 69 13.16 -5.85 -18.68
N LYS A 70 13.61 -7.02 -19.17
CA LYS A 70 13.89 -7.12 -20.57
C LYS A 70 12.64 -6.54 -21.17
N SER A 71 12.77 -5.34 -21.73
CA SER A 71 11.82 -4.84 -22.70
C SER A 71 11.52 -6.05 -23.58
N ILE A 72 10.36 -6.67 -23.39
CA ILE A 72 9.84 -7.64 -24.32
C ILE A 72 9.41 -6.76 -25.49
N ALA A 73 10.41 -6.39 -26.28
CA ALA A 73 10.41 -5.67 -27.53
C ALA A 73 9.69 -4.31 -27.55
N ASP A 74 10.11 -3.48 -28.50
CA ASP A 74 9.54 -2.17 -28.88
C ASP A 74 8.12 -2.28 -29.49
N GLY A 75 7.30 -3.21 -29.01
CA GLY A 75 5.93 -3.45 -29.45
C GLY A 75 4.91 -2.59 -28.70
N PRO A 76 3.75 -2.29 -29.30
CA PRO A 76 2.68 -1.56 -28.65
C PRO A 76 2.16 -2.36 -27.44
N ARG A 77 2.29 -1.76 -26.25
CA ARG A 77 1.64 -2.26 -25.03
C ARG A 77 0.25 -1.66 -24.91
N ILE A 78 -0.69 -2.46 -24.40
CA ILE A 78 -2.00 -1.94 -23.99
C ILE A 78 -1.77 -0.99 -22.80
N ALA A 79 -2.58 0.08 -22.72
CA ALA A 79 -2.53 1.02 -21.61
C ALA A 79 -2.73 0.30 -20.26
N ALA A 80 -2.03 0.79 -19.24
CA ALA A 80 -2.07 0.26 -17.89
C ALA A 80 -2.22 1.41 -16.89
N SER A 81 -2.92 1.15 -15.79
CA SER A 81 -2.95 1.99 -14.60
C SER A 81 -2.45 1.18 -13.40
N ARG A 82 -2.39 1.78 -12.22
CA ARG A 82 -2.08 1.03 -10.98
C ARG A 82 -3.14 -0.03 -10.66
N ILE A 83 -4.40 0.27 -10.98
CA ILE A 83 -5.57 -0.58 -10.71
C ILE A 83 -5.78 -1.63 -11.83
N PHE A 84 -5.51 -1.28 -13.09
CA PHE A 84 -5.71 -2.17 -14.24
C PHE A 84 -4.40 -2.35 -15.00
N GLN A 85 -3.75 -3.49 -14.82
CA GLN A 85 -2.49 -3.84 -15.49
C GLN A 85 -2.64 -5.07 -16.38
N PRO A 86 -1.99 -5.10 -17.56
CA PRO A 86 -1.76 -6.36 -18.26
C PRO A 86 -1.09 -7.38 -17.34
N ILE A 87 -1.43 -8.67 -17.50
CA ILE A 87 -0.83 -9.75 -16.71
C ILE A 87 0.70 -9.70 -16.82
N SER A 88 1.36 -9.58 -15.68
CA SER A 88 2.82 -9.51 -15.60
C SER A 88 3.46 -10.90 -15.51
N LEU A 89 4.75 -11.01 -15.81
CA LEU A 89 5.52 -12.25 -15.59
C LEU A 89 5.51 -12.67 -14.12
N LEU A 90 5.48 -11.71 -13.20
CA LEU A 90 5.38 -11.97 -11.77
C LEU A 90 4.02 -12.61 -11.42
N SER A 91 2.93 -12.06 -11.96
CA SER A 91 1.58 -12.62 -11.81
C SER A 91 1.50 -14.06 -12.34
N LEU A 92 2.17 -14.35 -13.46
CA LEU A 92 2.26 -15.72 -13.99
C LEU A 92 3.02 -16.67 -13.04
N GLY A 93 4.08 -16.19 -12.38
CA GLY A 93 4.80 -16.95 -11.35
C GLY A 93 3.87 -17.38 -10.21
N PHE A 94 3.07 -16.45 -9.68
CA PHE A 94 2.09 -16.74 -8.62
C PHE A 94 0.99 -17.71 -9.07
N ILE A 95 0.46 -17.54 -10.28
CA ILE A 95 -0.51 -18.48 -10.85
C ILE A 95 0.10 -19.88 -10.90
N ASN A 96 1.33 -20.02 -11.38
CA ASN A 96 2.02 -21.31 -11.49
C ASN A 96 2.29 -21.96 -10.12
N GLU A 97 2.67 -21.17 -9.11
CA GLU A 97 2.86 -21.68 -7.75
C GLU A 97 1.56 -22.21 -7.14
N ASN A 98 0.45 -21.47 -7.31
CA ASN A 98 -0.88 -21.89 -6.87
C ASN A 98 -1.39 -23.14 -7.59
N VAL A 99 -1.08 -23.28 -8.89
CA VAL A 99 -1.38 -24.50 -9.64
C VAL A 99 -0.64 -25.69 -9.01
N ASN A 100 0.65 -25.54 -8.75
CA ASN A 100 1.46 -26.63 -8.17
C ASN A 100 0.99 -27.01 -6.75
N SER A 101 0.54 -26.06 -5.93
CA SER A 101 0.03 -26.34 -4.59
C SER A 101 -1.37 -26.99 -4.60
N SER A 102 -2.21 -26.65 -5.58
CA SER A 102 -3.58 -27.17 -5.71
C SER A 102 -3.66 -28.54 -6.40
N MET A 103 -2.65 -28.90 -7.20
CA MET A 103 -2.59 -30.15 -7.97
C MET A 103 -2.14 -31.38 -7.16
N GLY A 104 -2.14 -31.30 -5.82
CA GLY A 104 -1.99 -32.46 -4.96
C GLY A 104 -3.14 -33.47 -5.16
N GLU A 105 -2.92 -34.46 -6.03
CA GLU A 105 -3.73 -35.67 -6.26
C GLU A 105 -5.01 -35.61 -7.14
N ALA A 106 -5.41 -34.46 -7.70
CA ALA A 106 -6.61 -34.39 -8.55
C ALA A 106 -6.30 -34.54 -10.06
N LYS A 107 -7.07 -35.39 -10.77
CA LYS A 107 -6.98 -35.57 -12.23
C LYS A 107 -7.34 -34.27 -12.98
N GLU A 108 -6.55 -33.97 -14.01
CA GLU A 108 -6.73 -32.84 -14.95
C GLU A 108 -8.16 -32.78 -15.51
N ASN A 109 -8.92 -31.76 -15.11
CA ASN A 109 -10.12 -31.33 -15.83
C ASN A 109 -9.75 -30.04 -16.58
N PRO A 110 -9.84 -29.99 -17.93
CA PRO A 110 -9.52 -28.76 -18.68
C PRO A 110 -10.46 -27.59 -18.37
N TYR A 111 -11.58 -27.85 -17.69
CA TYR A 111 -12.52 -26.85 -17.19
C TYR A 111 -12.36 -26.56 -15.70
N SER A 112 -11.31 -27.08 -15.03
CA SER A 112 -11.01 -26.65 -13.66
C SER A 112 -10.53 -25.21 -13.68
N HIS A 113 -11.28 -24.35 -12.99
CA HIS A 113 -10.85 -22.98 -12.75
C HIS A 113 -9.99 -22.96 -11.49
N ILE A 114 -8.81 -22.35 -11.59
CA ILE A 114 -8.00 -22.01 -10.43
C ILE A 114 -8.25 -20.52 -10.22
N ASP A 115 -9.15 -20.21 -9.30
CA ASP A 115 -9.35 -18.86 -8.81
C ASP A 115 -8.08 -18.53 -8.01
N ALA A 116 -7.11 -17.86 -8.64
CA ALA A 116 -5.72 -17.75 -8.19
C ALA A 116 -5.51 -16.85 -6.96
N ILE A 117 -6.27 -17.10 -5.90
CA ILE A 117 -6.09 -16.48 -4.59
C ILE A 117 -5.39 -17.53 -3.76
N SER A 118 -4.07 -17.38 -3.66
CA SER A 118 -3.38 -18.08 -2.58
C SER A 118 -3.94 -17.51 -1.25
N ASN A 119 -4.03 -18.34 -0.21
CA ASN A 119 -4.36 -17.86 1.13
C ASN A 119 -3.27 -16.93 1.73
N ILE A 120 -2.20 -16.64 0.97
CA ILE A 120 -1.08 -15.76 1.31
C ILE A 120 -0.74 -14.93 0.05
N PRO A 121 -1.63 -14.04 -0.40
CA PRO A 121 -1.37 -13.32 -1.64
C PRO A 121 -0.29 -12.26 -1.42
N CYS A 122 0.43 -11.93 -2.48
CA CYS A 122 1.37 -10.81 -2.50
C CYS A 122 0.66 -9.44 -2.34
N PHE A 123 -0.65 -9.38 -2.65
CA PHE A 123 -1.57 -8.27 -2.40
C PHE A 123 -2.97 -8.82 -2.11
N ASP A 124 -3.59 -8.39 -1.02
CA ASP A 124 -4.95 -8.81 -0.67
C ASP A 124 -5.97 -8.32 -1.71
N GLY A 125 -6.90 -9.19 -2.12
CA GLY A 125 -8.03 -8.84 -3.00
C GLY A 125 -7.81 -8.89 -4.51
N ASP A 126 -6.62 -9.26 -5.00
CA ASP A 126 -6.35 -9.37 -6.45
C ASP A 126 -6.99 -10.63 -7.07
N ILE A 127 -7.57 -10.48 -8.27
CA ILE A 127 -8.09 -11.58 -9.10
C ILE A 127 -7.47 -11.53 -10.50
N HIS A 128 -6.81 -12.59 -10.92
CA HIS A 128 -6.37 -12.75 -12.31
C HIS A 128 -7.49 -13.39 -13.14
N CYS A 129 -7.99 -12.68 -14.15
CA CYS A 129 -9.09 -13.16 -14.99
C CYS A 129 -8.81 -12.98 -16.50
N SER A 130 -9.46 -13.81 -17.31
CA SER A 130 -9.48 -13.67 -18.77
C SER A 130 -10.68 -12.83 -19.21
N ILE A 131 -10.45 -11.84 -20.05
CA ILE A 131 -11.49 -10.99 -20.64
C ILE A 131 -11.56 -11.25 -22.15
N ARG A 132 -12.77 -11.48 -22.66
CA ARG A 132 -13.05 -11.66 -24.08
C ARG A 132 -13.19 -10.31 -24.79
N LEU A 133 -12.18 -9.92 -25.55
CA LEU A 133 -12.15 -8.63 -26.27
C LEU A 133 -13.00 -8.61 -27.55
N ASP A 134 -13.59 -9.74 -27.93
CA ASP A 134 -14.53 -9.86 -29.06
C ASP A 134 -15.99 -9.61 -28.65
N ALA A 135 -16.24 -9.36 -27.36
CA ALA A 135 -17.54 -8.95 -26.84
C ALA A 135 -17.72 -7.42 -26.94
N GLN A 136 -18.98 -6.97 -26.93
CA GLN A 136 -19.29 -5.54 -26.89
C GLN A 136 -18.91 -4.93 -25.53
N ASP A 137 -18.39 -3.71 -25.54
CA ASP A 137 -17.96 -2.98 -24.33
C ASP A 137 -19.02 -2.99 -23.22
N ASP A 138 -20.28 -2.70 -23.56
CA ASP A 138 -21.38 -2.69 -22.60
C ASP A 138 -21.62 -4.06 -21.97
N LEU A 139 -21.42 -5.16 -22.72
CA LEU A 139 -21.55 -6.51 -22.19
C LEU A 139 -20.42 -6.82 -21.21
N ILE A 140 -19.18 -6.47 -21.57
CA ILE A 140 -18.01 -6.64 -20.69
C ILE A 140 -18.20 -5.86 -19.39
N ILE A 141 -18.58 -4.59 -19.48
CA ILE A 141 -18.76 -3.71 -18.32
C ILE A 141 -19.94 -4.18 -17.45
N ASN A 142 -21.07 -4.57 -18.05
CA ASN A 142 -22.23 -5.03 -17.29
C ASN A 142 -21.95 -6.36 -16.59
N ASP A 143 -21.26 -7.30 -17.24
CA ASP A 143 -20.86 -8.54 -16.59
C ASP A 143 -19.86 -8.30 -15.47
N LEU A 144 -18.87 -7.42 -15.67
CA LEU A 144 -17.92 -7.06 -14.61
C LEU A 144 -18.64 -6.39 -13.43
N LYS A 145 -19.55 -5.44 -13.68
CA LYS A 145 -20.39 -4.82 -12.63
C LYS A 145 -21.23 -5.83 -11.85
N ARG A 146 -21.72 -6.87 -12.53
CA ARG A 146 -22.50 -7.97 -11.92
C ARG A 146 -21.63 -8.93 -11.12
N LEU A 147 -20.40 -9.20 -11.56
CA LEU A 147 -19.48 -10.17 -10.96
C LEU A 147 -18.71 -9.59 -9.75
N LEU A 148 -18.27 -8.34 -9.82
CA LEU A 148 -17.47 -7.71 -8.74
C LEU A 148 -18.09 -7.83 -7.34
N PRO A 149 -19.40 -7.58 -7.10
CA PRO A 149 -20.00 -7.75 -5.78
C PRO A 149 -20.01 -9.21 -5.30
N GLN A 150 -20.14 -10.16 -6.24
CA GLN A 150 -20.15 -11.59 -5.92
C GLN A 150 -18.75 -12.05 -5.53
N TRP A 151 -17.73 -11.67 -6.30
CA TRP A 151 -16.35 -11.97 -5.99
C TRP A 151 -15.95 -11.38 -4.64
N ARG A 152 -16.21 -10.09 -4.40
CA ARG A 152 -15.94 -9.48 -3.08
C ARG A 152 -16.60 -10.25 -1.94
N LYS A 153 -17.87 -10.63 -2.08
CA LYS A 153 -18.58 -11.44 -1.08
C LYS A 153 -17.94 -12.82 -0.88
N GLN A 154 -17.54 -13.49 -1.96
CA GLN A 154 -16.91 -14.82 -1.90
C GLN A 154 -15.54 -14.76 -1.22
N LEU A 155 -14.82 -13.65 -1.41
CA LEU A 155 -13.49 -13.41 -0.84
C LEU A 155 -13.52 -12.74 0.53
N GLY A 156 -14.71 -12.37 1.02
CA GLY A 156 -14.84 -11.64 2.29
C GLY A 156 -14.33 -10.20 2.24
N ILE A 157 -14.15 -9.62 1.05
CA ILE A 157 -13.69 -8.24 0.87
C ILE A 157 -14.86 -7.29 1.13
N SER A 158 -14.69 -6.39 2.10
CA SER A 158 -15.59 -5.27 2.35
C SER A 158 -14.99 -3.98 1.80
N LEU A 159 -15.77 -3.23 1.02
CA LEU A 159 -15.39 -1.87 0.63
C LEU A 159 -15.87 -0.89 1.70
N ASP A 160 -14.93 -0.16 2.29
CA ASP A 160 -15.22 0.96 3.18
C ASP A 160 -15.49 2.23 2.38
N GLU A 161 -16.31 3.14 2.93
CA GLU A 161 -16.43 4.49 2.38
C GLU A 161 -15.14 5.29 2.60
N ASP A 162 -14.87 6.25 1.69
CA ASP A 162 -13.74 7.18 1.80
C ASP A 162 -13.73 7.90 3.15
N LYS A 163 -12.70 7.63 3.97
CA LYS A 163 -12.54 8.29 5.28
C LYS A 163 -12.05 9.74 5.14
N ILE A 164 -11.30 10.06 4.08
CA ILE A 164 -10.80 11.41 3.81
C ILE A 164 -11.48 11.99 2.56
N LYS A 165 -12.20 13.11 2.73
CA LYS A 165 -12.95 13.76 1.63
C LYS A 165 -12.13 14.73 0.79
N ASN A 166 -11.00 15.25 1.29
CA ASN A 166 -10.14 16.20 0.57
C ASN A 166 -9.43 15.59 -0.65
N SER A 167 -8.97 16.44 -1.58
CA SER A 167 -8.16 16.03 -2.74
C SER A 167 -6.72 15.68 -2.36
N TRP A 168 -6.05 14.90 -3.21
CA TRP A 168 -4.67 14.48 -3.03
C TRP A 168 -3.71 15.64 -2.78
N ALA A 169 -3.82 16.75 -3.53
CA ALA A 169 -2.91 17.89 -3.37
C ALA A 169 -2.98 18.50 -1.95
N VAL A 170 -4.19 18.63 -1.40
CA VAL A 170 -4.41 19.13 -0.04
C VAL A 170 -3.92 18.12 0.99
N VAL A 171 -4.21 16.84 0.76
CA VAL A 171 -3.81 15.75 1.68
C VAL A 171 -2.29 15.61 1.71
N ARG A 172 -1.60 15.54 0.57
CA ARG A 172 -0.13 15.49 0.45
C ARG A 172 0.53 16.61 1.25
N SER A 173 -0.01 17.83 1.17
CA SER A 173 0.49 18.98 1.93
C SER A 173 0.37 18.75 3.44
N LYS A 174 -0.76 18.19 3.91
CA LYS A 174 -0.96 17.80 5.32
C LYS A 174 -0.04 16.66 5.75
N ILE A 175 0.18 15.66 4.90
CA ILE A 175 1.08 14.53 5.21
C ILE A 175 2.48 15.06 5.52
N ILE A 176 2.98 15.98 4.69
CA ILE A 176 4.29 16.61 4.86
C ILE A 176 4.31 17.45 6.14
N SER A 177 3.35 18.38 6.31
CA SER A 177 3.34 19.28 7.48
C SER A 177 3.25 18.52 8.80
N TYR A 178 2.49 17.43 8.82
CA TYR A 178 2.28 16.62 10.02
C TYR A 178 3.35 15.56 10.24
N GLN A 179 4.34 15.43 9.36
CA GLN A 179 5.31 14.32 9.41
C GLN A 179 4.59 12.97 9.50
N ALA A 180 3.48 12.83 8.78
CA ALA A 180 2.53 11.72 8.94
C ALA A 180 3.17 10.35 8.66
N ILE A 181 4.08 10.27 7.69
CA ILE A 181 4.81 9.02 7.40
C ILE A 181 5.77 8.66 8.55
N ALA A 182 6.49 9.64 9.09
CA ALA A 182 7.37 9.43 10.25
C ALA A 182 6.59 9.02 11.50
N LEU A 183 5.42 9.63 11.73
CA LEU A 183 4.53 9.25 12.82
C LEU A 183 4.00 7.82 12.62
N TYR A 184 3.57 7.48 11.40
CA TYR A 184 3.09 6.13 11.09
C TYR A 184 4.17 5.07 11.33
N ASP A 185 5.40 5.28 10.85
CA ASP A 185 6.51 4.33 11.03
C ASP A 185 6.84 4.13 12.53
N LEU A 186 6.74 5.18 13.36
CA LEU A 186 6.87 5.07 14.81
C LEU A 186 5.71 4.30 15.47
N LEU A 187 4.47 4.51 15.01
CA LEU A 187 3.30 3.76 15.51
C LEU A 187 3.40 2.28 15.14
N LEU A 188 3.85 1.98 13.92
CA LEU A 188 4.09 0.62 13.44
C LEU A 188 5.19 -0.07 14.27
N TRP A 189 6.25 0.66 14.62
CA TRP A 189 7.30 0.17 15.52
C TRP A 189 6.79 -0.08 16.95
N GLN A 190 5.92 0.78 17.48
CA GLN A 190 5.26 0.55 18.78
C GLN A 190 4.42 -0.72 18.75
N LYS A 191 3.72 -0.98 17.63
CA LYS A 191 2.93 -2.20 17.41
C LYS A 191 3.81 -3.45 17.38
N ALA A 192 4.87 -3.46 16.57
CA ALA A 192 5.77 -4.62 16.41
C ALA A 192 6.49 -5.00 17.71
N THR A 193 6.95 -3.99 18.46
CA THR A 193 7.83 -4.22 19.62
C THR A 193 7.09 -4.25 20.96
N GLY A 194 5.81 -3.89 20.98
CA GLY A 194 5.04 -3.64 22.21
C GLY A 194 5.55 -2.46 23.05
N ASN A 195 6.51 -1.67 22.55
CA ASN A 195 6.97 -0.46 23.20
C ASN A 195 5.96 0.69 23.03
N GLN A 196 6.01 1.67 23.93
CA GLN A 196 5.09 2.79 23.93
C GLN A 196 5.85 4.12 24.04
N ILE A 197 5.77 4.96 23.01
CA ILE A 197 6.36 6.30 23.00
C ILE A 197 5.30 7.27 23.56
N THR A 198 5.68 8.12 24.51
CA THR A 198 4.73 9.10 25.03
C THR A 198 4.46 10.20 23.99
N ASN A 199 3.23 10.74 23.98
CA ASN A 199 2.87 11.83 23.06
C ASN A 199 3.78 13.05 23.18
N GLY A 200 4.28 13.35 24.40
CA GLY A 200 5.27 14.40 24.59
C GLY A 200 6.61 14.11 23.90
N VAL A 201 7.07 12.85 23.93
CA VAL A 201 8.28 12.45 23.18
C VAL A 201 8.02 12.47 21.68
N LEU A 202 6.85 12.01 21.22
CA LEU A 202 6.47 12.12 19.81
C LEU A 202 6.50 13.58 19.34
N ALA A 203 5.90 14.50 20.11
CA ALA A 203 5.88 15.93 19.78
C ALA A 203 7.29 16.49 19.58
N VAL A 204 8.18 16.33 20.55
CA VAL A 204 9.55 16.87 20.47
C VAL A 204 10.46 16.11 19.49
N SER A 205 10.06 14.91 19.05
CA SER A 205 10.83 14.11 18.09
C SER A 205 10.42 14.39 16.65
N LEU A 206 9.14 14.64 16.40
CA LEU A 206 8.57 14.94 15.08
C LEU A 206 8.56 16.45 14.78
N TYR A 207 8.45 17.30 15.80
CA TYR A 207 8.32 18.74 15.68
C TYR A 207 9.33 19.44 16.61
N PRO A 208 10.63 19.37 16.29
CA PRO A 208 11.68 19.94 17.14
C PRO A 208 11.54 21.46 17.34
N GLU A 209 10.94 22.16 16.38
CA GLU A 209 10.67 23.61 16.45
C GLU A 209 9.36 23.96 17.17
N GLY A 210 8.58 22.95 17.59
CA GLY A 210 7.35 23.15 18.37
C GLY A 210 6.12 23.52 17.54
N ASP A 211 6.10 23.23 16.24
CA ASP A 211 4.94 23.49 15.37
C ASP A 211 3.65 22.80 15.85
N PHE A 212 3.79 21.65 16.52
CA PHE A 212 2.68 20.89 17.09
C PHE A 212 3.07 20.30 18.45
N ASP A 213 2.09 20.19 19.34
CA ASP A 213 2.25 19.62 20.67
C ASP A 213 1.61 18.23 20.81
N SER A 214 1.66 17.66 22.01
CA SER A 214 1.04 16.37 22.30
C SER A 214 -0.48 16.37 22.12
N THR A 215 -1.14 17.52 22.28
CA THR A 215 -2.59 17.67 22.12
C THR A 215 -2.96 17.60 20.65
N ASN A 216 -2.23 18.33 19.79
CA ASN A 216 -2.40 18.27 18.34
C ASN A 216 -2.20 16.84 17.82
N ILE A 217 -1.19 16.13 18.32
CA ILE A 217 -0.95 14.73 17.96
C ILE A 217 -2.18 13.87 18.24
N VAL A 218 -2.70 13.91 19.46
CA VAL A 218 -3.79 13.02 19.88
C VAL A 218 -5.11 13.36 19.19
N GLN A 219 -5.45 14.64 19.11
CA GLN A 219 -6.78 15.07 18.68
C GLN A 219 -6.92 15.16 17.16
N THR A 220 -5.83 15.42 16.44
CA THR A 220 -5.90 15.77 15.02
C THR A 220 -4.98 14.89 14.18
N ILE A 221 -3.69 14.84 14.52
CA ILE A 221 -2.70 14.26 13.60
C ILE A 221 -2.78 12.74 13.58
N LYS A 222 -2.85 12.09 14.74
CA LYS A 222 -2.94 10.63 14.83
C LYS A 222 -4.22 10.10 14.15
N PRO A 223 -5.43 10.65 14.41
CA PRO A 223 -6.62 10.27 13.65
C PRO A 223 -6.49 10.51 12.14
N PHE A 224 -5.81 11.58 11.72
CA PHE A 224 -5.53 11.82 10.30
C PHE A 224 -4.62 10.72 9.72
N VAL A 225 -3.56 10.33 10.43
CA VAL A 225 -2.65 9.26 10.00
C VAL A 225 -3.37 7.91 9.92
N GLU A 226 -4.16 7.55 10.93
CA GLU A 226 -4.93 6.30 10.91
C GLU A 226 -5.92 6.26 9.74
N ASN A 227 -6.58 7.38 9.44
CA ASN A 227 -7.46 7.47 8.27
C ASN A 227 -6.68 7.49 6.95
N LEU A 228 -5.50 8.10 6.89
CA LEU A 228 -4.66 8.16 5.69
C LEU A 228 -4.27 6.78 5.19
N PHE A 229 -3.96 5.86 6.12
CA PHE A 229 -3.55 4.49 5.81
C PHE A 229 -4.73 3.51 5.70
N SER A 230 -5.98 4.01 5.68
CA SER A 230 -7.14 3.17 5.36
C SER A 230 -7.23 2.88 3.86
N ASP A 231 -7.68 1.66 3.51
CA ASP A 231 -7.79 1.21 2.12
C ASP A 231 -8.60 2.17 1.26
N SER A 232 -9.74 2.66 1.75
CA SER A 232 -10.59 3.60 1.00
C SER A 232 -9.90 4.94 0.71
N SER A 233 -9.10 5.45 1.66
CA SER A 233 -8.36 6.70 1.44
C SER A 233 -7.22 6.50 0.45
N ILE A 234 -6.49 5.39 0.56
CA ILE A 234 -5.41 5.05 -0.37
C ILE A 234 -5.96 4.86 -1.79
N GLU A 235 -7.02 4.07 -1.97
CA GLU A 235 -7.66 3.81 -3.26
C GLU A 235 -8.12 5.11 -3.92
N LYS A 236 -8.78 5.98 -3.16
CA LYS A 236 -9.22 7.29 -3.64
C LYS A 236 -8.06 8.14 -4.16
N PHE A 237 -6.96 8.24 -3.40
CA PHE A 237 -5.82 9.06 -3.81
C PHE A 237 -5.10 8.47 -5.02
N ASP A 238 -4.95 7.15 -5.06
CA ASP A 238 -4.33 6.45 -6.19
C ASP A 238 -5.13 6.64 -7.49
N ALA A 239 -6.47 6.61 -7.39
CA ALA A 239 -7.37 6.93 -8.50
C ALA A 239 -7.26 8.39 -8.96
N GLU A 240 -7.21 9.35 -8.02
CA GLU A 240 -7.05 10.78 -8.36
C GLU A 240 -5.72 11.05 -9.09
N ILE A 241 -4.62 10.43 -8.63
CA ILE A 241 -3.29 10.57 -9.24
C ILE A 241 -3.28 9.93 -10.64
N SER A 242 -3.85 8.73 -10.77
CA SER A 242 -3.90 8.01 -12.06
C SER A 242 -4.70 8.77 -13.12
N ASN A 243 -5.84 9.37 -12.75
CA ASN A 243 -6.69 10.09 -13.70
C ASN A 243 -6.03 11.38 -14.24
N LYS A 244 -5.25 12.10 -13.42
CA LYS A 244 -4.50 13.31 -13.87
C LYS A 244 -3.50 13.03 -14.98
N LYS A 245 -3.07 11.77 -15.15
CA LYS A 245 -2.09 11.36 -16.16
C LYS A 245 -2.71 11.21 -17.55
N ASN A 246 -4.01 10.88 -17.63
CA ASN A 246 -4.73 10.69 -18.89
C ASN A 246 -5.17 12.03 -19.53
N ASP A 247 -5.12 13.12 -18.78
CA ASP A 247 -5.48 14.47 -19.24
C ASP A 247 -4.27 15.28 -19.77
N ARG A 248 -3.08 14.67 -19.88
CA ARG A 248 -1.84 15.27 -20.40
C ARG A 248 -1.35 14.55 -21.65
#